data_AF-A0A958AWY6-F1
#
_entry.id   AF-A0A958AWY6-F1
#
_cell.length_a   1.000
_cell.length_b   1.000
_cell.length_c   1.000
_cell.angle_alpha   90.00
_cell.angle_beta   90.00
_cell.angle_gamma   90.00
#
_symmetry.space_group_name_H-M   'P 1'
#
loop_
_entity.id
_entity.type
_entity.pdbx_description
1 polymer ?
#
loop_
_entity_poly.entity_id
_entity_poly.type
_entity_poly.pdbx_seq_one_letter_code
_entity_poly.pdbx_strand_id
1 'polypeptide(L)'
;GGWLDAMGFYDFAGSIVVHSVGGFAALAAVLVLGPRIGRFAEKGKNPFPAHSMSLSTLGVFILFVGWFGFNPGSQLAFTGAANTDATMLIATNTALAAGAGTLLGMIYSWIRKGKPDLGYTLNGMLAGLVAITANCDSVTNVEAIIIGIVGGILVGLGIDMLEAFKIDDTVGAWPVHGLVGIWG
;
A
#
# COMPACT_ATOMS: atom_id res chain seq x y z
N GLY A 1 22.13 -3.19 11.32
CA GLY A 1 23.08 -2.13 11.71
C GLY A 1 22.49 -0.75 11.43
N GLY A 2 22.66 0.21 12.34
CA GLY A 2 22.06 1.56 12.31
C GLY A 2 21.57 1.97 13.70
N TRP A 3 21.35 3.25 13.98
CA TRP A 3 20.93 3.68 15.34
C TRP A 3 19.51 3.20 15.68
N LEU A 4 18.60 3.15 14.69
CA LEU A 4 17.25 2.58 14.86
C LEU A 4 17.30 1.08 15.16
N ASP A 5 18.12 0.33 14.42
CA ASP A 5 18.36 -1.10 14.65
C ASP A 5 18.95 -1.33 16.06
N ALA A 6 19.89 -0.49 16.51
CA ALA A 6 20.43 -0.54 17.87
C ALA A 6 19.38 -0.22 18.95
N MET A 7 18.27 0.43 18.59
CA MET A 7 17.11 0.68 19.45
C MET A 7 16.03 -0.41 19.35
N GLY A 8 16.24 -1.47 18.55
CA GLY A 8 15.29 -2.55 18.37
C GLY A 8 14.17 -2.24 17.36
N PHE A 9 14.38 -1.25 16.49
CA PHE A 9 13.45 -1.00 15.39
C PHE A 9 13.38 -2.20 14.45
N TYR A 10 12.15 -2.63 14.14
CA TYR A 10 11.87 -3.79 13.32
C TYR A 10 11.12 -3.39 12.05
N ASP A 11 11.68 -3.72 10.90
CA ASP A 11 11.07 -3.49 9.58
C ASP A 11 11.66 -4.51 8.60
N PHE A 12 11.02 -5.67 8.47
CA PHE A 12 11.58 -6.83 7.77
C PHE A 12 11.97 -6.52 6.32
N ALA A 13 11.02 -6.06 5.50
CA ALA A 13 11.25 -5.73 4.09
C ALA A 13 11.09 -4.24 3.75
N GLY A 14 10.57 -3.39 4.66
CA GLY A 14 10.48 -1.94 4.43
C GLY A 14 9.11 -1.24 4.39
N SER A 15 8.16 -1.50 5.31
CA SER A 15 6.97 -0.62 5.46
C SER A 15 7.35 0.82 5.79
N ILE A 16 8.40 0.99 6.59
CA ILE A 16 8.91 2.33 6.93
C ILE A 16 10.00 2.72 5.95
N VAL A 17 11.07 1.90 5.84
CA VAL A 17 12.32 2.31 5.18
C VAL A 17 12.15 2.56 3.67
N VAL A 18 11.19 1.86 3.03
CA VAL A 18 10.87 2.05 1.61
C VAL A 18 9.56 2.82 1.48
N HIS A 19 8.48 2.28 2.02
CA HIS A 19 7.15 2.81 1.72
C HIS A 19 6.89 4.13 2.45
N SER A 20 7.03 4.20 3.77
CA SER A 20 6.75 5.46 4.48
C SER A 20 7.69 6.58 4.04
N VAL A 21 8.99 6.31 3.94
CA VAL A 21 9.96 7.30 3.43
C VAL A 21 9.56 7.81 2.05
N GLY A 22 9.26 6.92 1.10
CA GLY A 22 8.81 7.31 -0.24
C GLY A 22 7.48 8.05 -0.24
N GLY A 23 6.53 7.62 0.59
CA GLY A 23 5.21 8.23 0.74
C GLY A 23 5.28 9.65 1.30
N PHE A 24 6.08 9.88 2.34
CA PHE A 24 6.27 11.23 2.90
C PHE A 24 7.07 12.14 1.98
N ALA A 25 8.04 11.60 1.22
CA ALA A 25 8.69 12.36 0.16
C ALA A 25 7.68 12.78 -0.93
N ALA A 26 6.78 11.88 -1.35
CA ALA A 26 5.72 12.19 -2.28
C ALA A 26 4.74 13.25 -1.72
N LEU A 27 4.36 13.14 -0.44
CA LEU A 27 3.51 14.14 0.22
C LEU A 27 4.17 15.52 0.24
N ALA A 28 5.44 15.59 0.64
CA ALA A 28 6.18 16.85 0.62
C ALA A 28 6.22 17.45 -0.80
N ALA A 29 6.45 16.63 -1.83
CA ALA A 29 6.45 17.09 -3.21
C ALA A 29 5.10 17.68 -3.65
N VAL A 30 3.98 17.00 -3.37
CA VAL A 30 2.65 17.51 -3.77
C VAL A 30 2.20 18.72 -2.95
N LEU A 31 2.67 18.86 -1.71
CA LEU A 31 2.42 20.06 -0.90
C LEU A 31 3.15 21.28 -1.44
N VAL A 32 4.39 21.10 -1.92
CA VAL A 32 5.19 22.19 -2.53
C VAL A 32 4.68 22.56 -3.91
N LEU A 33 4.36 21.57 -4.74
CA LEU A 33 3.85 21.79 -6.10
C LEU A 33 2.41 22.33 -6.10
N GLY A 34 1.62 21.96 -5.10
CA GLY A 34 0.20 22.25 -5.04
C GLY A 34 -0.65 21.43 -6.02
N PRO A 35 -1.97 21.63 -6.02
CA PRO A 35 -2.88 20.85 -6.85
C PRO A 35 -2.78 21.19 -8.35
N ARG A 36 -3.05 20.21 -9.22
CA ARG A 36 -3.12 20.46 -10.67
C ARG A 36 -4.16 21.54 -10.97
N ILE A 37 -3.85 22.40 -11.95
CA ILE A 37 -4.70 23.51 -12.35
C ILE A 37 -6.12 22.99 -12.66
N GLY A 38 -7.11 23.54 -11.96
CA GLY A 38 -8.52 23.18 -12.16
C GLY A 38 -9.02 21.97 -11.36
N ARG A 39 -8.16 21.20 -10.66
CA ARG A 39 -8.56 20.02 -9.86
C ARG A 39 -9.64 20.34 -8.83
N PHE A 40 -9.49 21.49 -8.16
CA PHE A 40 -10.34 21.96 -7.05
C PHE A 40 -10.93 23.36 -7.31
N ALA A 41 -11.25 23.68 -8.57
CA ALA A 41 -11.84 24.97 -8.95
C ALA A 41 -13.22 25.23 -8.30
N GLU A 42 -13.69 26.48 -8.31
CA GLU A 42 -14.88 26.95 -7.55
C GLU A 42 -16.17 26.15 -7.77
N LYS A 43 -16.32 25.44 -8.91
CA LYS A 43 -17.49 24.61 -9.20
C LYS A 43 -17.44 23.19 -8.60
N GLY A 44 -16.42 22.87 -7.81
CA GLY A 44 -16.30 21.60 -7.08
C GLY A 44 -15.11 20.75 -7.52
N LYS A 45 -15.16 19.46 -7.15
CA LYS A 45 -14.15 18.48 -7.51
C LYS A 45 -14.21 18.20 -9.01
N ASN A 46 -13.14 18.52 -9.75
CA ASN A 46 -12.98 18.09 -11.14
C ASN A 46 -12.04 16.89 -11.15
N PRO A 47 -12.56 15.64 -11.13
CA PRO A 47 -11.71 14.47 -11.23
C PRO A 47 -11.06 14.41 -12.62
N PHE A 48 -9.74 14.27 -12.66
CA PHE A 48 -9.05 13.93 -13.89
C PHE A 48 -9.13 12.41 -14.07
N PRO A 49 -9.76 11.92 -15.15
CA PRO A 49 -9.80 10.48 -15.41
C PRO A 49 -8.39 9.94 -15.66
N ALA A 50 -8.16 8.70 -15.23
CA ALA A 50 -6.91 8.01 -15.56
C ALA A 50 -6.80 7.85 -17.09
N HIS A 51 -5.59 8.06 -17.63
CA HIS A 51 -5.34 7.91 -19.06
C HIS A 51 -5.60 6.46 -19.54
N SER A 52 -5.31 5.47 -18.70
CA SER A 52 -5.54 4.06 -18.97
C SER A 52 -5.67 3.26 -17.67
N MET A 53 -6.89 2.82 -17.39
CA MET A 53 -7.13 1.90 -16.27
C MET A 53 -6.55 0.50 -16.55
N SER A 54 -6.55 0.04 -17.80
CA SER A 54 -5.97 -1.26 -18.15
C SER A 54 -4.48 -1.30 -17.89
N LEU A 55 -3.74 -0.23 -18.22
CA LEU A 55 -2.31 -0.14 -17.95
C LEU A 55 -2.02 -0.05 -16.45
N SER A 56 -2.88 0.66 -15.71
CA SER A 56 -2.80 0.76 -14.24
C SER A 56 -3.00 -0.62 -13.60
N THR A 57 -4.01 -1.37 -14.04
CA THR A 57 -4.25 -2.74 -13.58
C THR A 57 -3.06 -3.65 -13.88
N LEU A 58 -2.50 -3.59 -15.10
CA LEU A 58 -1.30 -4.34 -15.45
C LEU A 58 -0.13 -3.98 -14.53
N GLY A 59 0.09 -2.69 -14.28
CA GLY A 59 1.13 -2.22 -13.36
C GLY A 59 0.99 -2.80 -11.96
N VAL A 60 -0.23 -2.82 -11.41
CA VAL A 60 -0.48 -3.40 -10.08
C VAL A 60 -0.23 -4.92 -10.06
N PHE A 61 -0.58 -5.65 -11.11
CA PHE A 61 -0.24 -7.08 -11.19
C PHE A 61 1.27 -7.33 -11.32
N ILE A 62 1.99 -6.48 -12.07
CA ILE A 62 3.46 -6.54 -12.13
C ILE A 62 4.05 -6.29 -10.73
N LEU A 63 3.53 -5.30 -10.01
CA LEU A 63 3.95 -5.00 -8.63
C LEU A 63 3.62 -6.17 -7.69
N PHE A 64 2.44 -6.76 -7.79
CA PHE A 64 2.04 -7.93 -6.99
C PHE A 64 3.00 -9.10 -7.20
N VAL A 65 3.31 -9.45 -8.46
CA VAL A 65 4.29 -10.50 -8.77
C VAL A 65 5.68 -10.12 -8.27
N GLY A 66 6.11 -8.88 -8.50
CA GLY A 66 7.39 -8.36 -8.02
C GLY A 66 7.52 -8.38 -6.50
N TRP A 67 6.42 -8.26 -5.76
CA TRP A 67 6.41 -8.28 -4.30
C TRP A 67 6.81 -9.64 -3.71
N PHE A 68 6.67 -10.74 -4.46
CA PHE A 68 7.24 -12.03 -4.07
C PHE A 68 8.77 -12.07 -4.16
N GLY A 69 9.37 -11.21 -5.00
CA GLY A 69 10.81 -10.95 -4.96
C GLY A 69 11.20 -9.99 -3.84
N PHE A 70 10.29 -9.11 -3.41
CA PHE A 70 10.54 -8.09 -2.39
C PHE A 70 10.45 -8.68 -0.97
N ASN A 71 9.30 -9.23 -0.58
CA ASN A 71 9.06 -9.74 0.76
C ASN A 71 9.80 -11.08 0.99
N PRO A 72 9.47 -12.20 0.29
CA PRO A 72 10.22 -13.46 0.45
C PRO A 72 11.71 -13.33 0.16
N GLY A 73 12.10 -12.48 -0.80
CA GLY A 73 13.51 -12.21 -1.10
C GLY A 73 14.27 -11.59 0.06
N SER A 74 13.59 -10.87 0.96
CA SER A 74 14.19 -10.29 2.17
C SER A 74 14.55 -11.33 3.23
N GLN A 75 14.17 -12.61 3.06
CA GLN A 75 14.72 -13.71 3.86
C GLN A 75 16.22 -13.94 3.59
N LEU A 76 16.71 -13.54 2.41
CA LEU A 76 18.12 -13.65 1.96
C LEU A 76 18.69 -15.08 1.89
N ALA A 77 17.91 -16.10 2.24
CA ALA A 77 18.30 -17.50 2.20
C ALA A 77 17.10 -18.39 1.85
N PHE A 78 17.34 -19.39 1.00
CA PHE A 78 16.33 -20.38 0.58
C PHE A 78 16.82 -21.83 0.78
N THR A 79 17.93 -22.01 1.49
CA THR A 79 18.57 -23.32 1.69
C THR A 79 18.31 -23.83 3.10
N GLY A 80 17.93 -25.12 3.19
CA GLY A 80 17.57 -25.77 4.44
C GLY A 80 16.10 -25.54 4.83
N ALA A 81 15.52 -26.50 5.55
CA ALA A 81 14.08 -26.53 5.86
C ALA A 81 13.58 -25.23 6.50
N ALA A 82 14.29 -24.71 7.51
CA ALA A 82 13.88 -23.50 8.22
C ALA A 82 13.75 -22.25 7.32
N ASN A 83 14.71 -22.05 6.40
CA ASN A 83 14.67 -20.89 5.49
C ASN A 83 13.60 -21.05 4.41
N THR A 84 13.39 -22.29 3.94
CA THR A 84 12.30 -22.59 3.01
C THR A 84 10.94 -22.35 3.67
N ASP A 85 10.74 -22.82 4.90
CA ASP A 85 9.49 -22.65 5.63
C ASP A 85 9.19 -21.16 5.90
N ALA A 86 10.21 -20.39 6.32
CA ALA A 86 10.09 -18.94 6.51
C ALA A 86 9.73 -18.22 5.19
N THR A 87 10.43 -18.54 4.11
CA THR A 87 10.13 -18.00 2.77
C THR A 87 8.67 -18.25 2.37
N MET A 88 8.19 -19.48 2.58
CA MET A 88 6.83 -19.86 2.22
C MET A 88 5.77 -19.17 3.09
N LEU A 89 6.05 -19.00 4.39
CA LEU A 89 5.21 -18.19 5.28
C LEU A 89 5.13 -16.74 4.76
N ILE A 90 6.27 -16.11 4.48
CA ILE A 90 6.34 -14.73 3.99
C ILE A 90 5.57 -14.58 2.68
N ALA A 91 5.74 -15.50 1.73
CA ALA A 91 5.02 -15.49 0.47
C ALA A 91 3.51 -15.63 0.67
N THR A 92 3.09 -16.51 1.58
CA THR A 92 1.68 -16.73 1.91
C THR A 92 1.07 -15.50 2.56
N ASN A 93 1.72 -14.92 3.57
CA ASN A 93 1.30 -13.69 4.23
C ASN A 93 1.18 -12.52 3.24
N THR A 94 2.15 -12.39 2.34
CA THR A 94 2.15 -11.36 1.28
C THR A 94 0.92 -11.49 0.38
N ALA A 95 0.61 -12.70 -0.09
CA ALA A 95 -0.54 -12.95 -0.95
C ALA A 95 -1.88 -12.71 -0.21
N LEU A 96 -1.98 -13.18 1.02
CA LEU A 96 -3.18 -13.06 1.84
C LEU A 96 -3.49 -11.60 2.18
N ALA A 97 -2.48 -10.82 2.59
CA ALA A 97 -2.64 -9.41 2.89
C ALA A 97 -3.03 -8.61 1.63
N ALA A 98 -2.40 -8.88 0.48
CA ALA A 98 -2.75 -8.26 -0.80
C ALA A 98 -4.21 -8.54 -1.20
N GLY A 99 -4.63 -9.81 -1.11
CA GLY A 99 -6.01 -10.22 -1.42
C GLY A 99 -7.03 -9.57 -0.48
N ALA A 100 -6.74 -9.56 0.82
CA ALA A 100 -7.59 -8.93 1.83
C ALA A 100 -7.70 -7.42 1.62
N GLY A 101 -6.58 -6.73 1.38
CA GLY A 101 -6.57 -5.30 1.07
C GLY A 101 -7.33 -4.96 -0.21
N THR A 102 -7.20 -5.80 -1.26
CA THR A 102 -7.96 -5.65 -2.51
C THR A 102 -9.47 -5.69 -2.26
N LEU A 103 -9.93 -6.70 -1.52
CA LEU A 103 -11.36 -6.87 -1.21
C LEU A 103 -11.87 -5.70 -0.39
N LEU A 104 -11.12 -5.25 0.62
CA LEU A 104 -11.56 -4.18 1.51
C LEU A 104 -11.49 -2.80 0.86
N GLY A 105 -10.50 -2.53 0.00
CA GLY A 105 -10.48 -1.32 -0.82
C GLY A 105 -11.69 -1.25 -1.76
N MET A 106 -12.04 -2.39 -2.38
CA MET A 106 -13.25 -2.49 -3.21
C MET A 106 -14.52 -2.27 -2.39
N ILE A 107 -14.68 -2.96 -1.26
CA ILE A 107 -15.86 -2.82 -0.38
C ILE A 107 -15.98 -1.39 0.15
N TYR A 108 -14.87 -0.78 0.57
CA TYR A 108 -14.82 0.62 1.00
C TYR A 108 -15.39 1.53 -0.07
N SER A 109 -14.91 1.39 -1.31
CA SER A 109 -15.40 2.21 -2.43
C SER A 109 -16.88 1.98 -2.71
N TRP A 110 -17.36 0.74 -2.56
CA TRP A 110 -18.76 0.39 -2.79
C TRP A 110 -19.67 1.06 -1.77
N ILE A 111 -19.30 1.00 -0.49
CA ILE A 111 -20.03 1.67 0.60
C ILE A 111 -20.00 3.19 0.40
N ARG A 112 -18.84 3.75 0.05
CA ARG A 112 -18.64 5.20 -0.02
C ARG A 112 -19.26 5.84 -1.25
N LYS A 113 -19.18 5.18 -2.41
CA LYS A 113 -19.55 5.70 -3.73
C LYS A 113 -20.79 5.03 -4.34
N GLY A 114 -21.36 4.02 -3.67
CA GLY A 114 -22.53 3.25 -4.15
C GLY A 114 -22.21 2.22 -5.24
N LYS A 115 -20.95 2.11 -5.67
CA LYS A 115 -20.49 1.16 -6.70
C LYS A 115 -18.99 0.86 -6.51
N PRO A 116 -18.50 -0.30 -6.97
CA PRO A 116 -17.07 -0.58 -6.91
C PRO A 116 -16.29 0.41 -7.78
N ASP A 117 -15.17 0.89 -7.27
CA ASP A 117 -14.22 1.77 -7.94
C ASP A 117 -12.88 1.05 -8.12
N LEU A 118 -12.48 0.87 -9.38
CA LEU A 118 -11.26 0.13 -9.71
C LEU A 118 -10.00 0.78 -9.12
N GLY A 119 -9.94 2.12 -8.99
CA GLY A 119 -8.79 2.79 -8.39
C GLY A 119 -8.62 2.43 -6.90
N TYR A 120 -9.73 2.37 -6.16
CA TYR A 120 -9.72 1.96 -4.74
C TYR A 120 -9.40 0.47 -4.59
N THR A 121 -9.92 -0.38 -5.50
CA THR A 121 -9.59 -1.82 -5.51
C THR A 121 -8.09 -2.05 -5.75
N LEU A 122 -7.52 -1.38 -6.75
CA LEU A 122 -6.10 -1.48 -7.10
C LEU A 122 -5.20 -0.94 -5.99
N ASN A 123 -5.53 0.23 -5.43
CA ASN A 123 -4.81 0.78 -4.28
C ASN A 123 -5.01 -0.05 -3.02
N GLY A 124 -6.13 -0.75 -2.87
CA GLY A 124 -6.36 -1.74 -1.81
C GLY A 124 -5.37 -2.90 -1.89
N MET A 125 -5.10 -3.42 -3.09
CA MET A 125 -4.07 -4.45 -3.28
C MET A 125 -2.70 -3.96 -2.84
N LEU A 126 -2.30 -2.78 -3.33
CA LEU A 126 -1.02 -2.17 -2.97
C LEU A 126 -0.93 -1.87 -1.47
N ALA A 127 -2.01 -1.42 -0.85
CA ALA A 127 -2.07 -1.17 0.58
C ALA A 127 -1.91 -2.46 1.39
N GLY A 128 -2.53 -3.57 0.98
CA GLY A 128 -2.32 -4.86 1.63
C GLY A 128 -0.87 -5.34 1.51
N LEU A 129 -0.26 -5.13 0.33
CA LEU A 129 1.15 -5.45 0.10
C LEU A 129 2.09 -4.58 0.94
N VAL A 130 1.84 -3.27 1.04
CA VAL A 130 2.64 -2.35 1.87
C VAL A 130 2.47 -2.67 3.35
N ALA A 131 1.24 -2.90 3.83
CA ALA A 131 0.96 -3.10 5.24
C ALA A 131 1.65 -4.34 5.84
N ILE A 132 1.86 -5.38 5.05
CA ILE A 132 2.51 -6.61 5.52
C ILE A 132 4.04 -6.57 5.39
N THR A 133 4.59 -5.57 4.71
CA THR A 133 6.03 -5.53 4.34
C THR A 133 6.95 -5.59 5.58
N ALA A 134 6.64 -4.86 6.65
CA ALA A 134 7.47 -4.83 7.87
C ALA A 134 7.41 -6.11 8.71
N ASN A 135 6.36 -6.92 8.58
CA ASN A 135 6.04 -7.99 9.53
C ASN A 135 5.66 -9.34 8.89
N CYS A 136 5.79 -9.47 7.56
CA CYS A 136 5.37 -10.65 6.81
C CYS A 136 6.06 -11.97 7.23
N ASP A 137 7.17 -11.91 7.94
CA ASP A 137 7.92 -13.06 8.46
C ASP A 137 7.57 -13.45 9.91
N SER A 138 6.87 -12.56 10.63
CA SER A 138 6.68 -12.65 12.09
C SER A 138 5.22 -12.77 12.52
N VAL A 139 4.29 -12.76 11.57
CA VAL A 139 2.84 -12.88 11.82
C VAL A 139 2.25 -14.15 11.23
N THR A 140 1.14 -14.59 11.79
CA THR A 140 0.34 -15.70 11.26
C THR A 140 -0.44 -15.30 10.01
N ASN A 141 -0.88 -16.29 9.24
CA ASN A 141 -1.75 -16.09 8.07
C ASN A 141 -3.03 -15.30 8.39
N VAL A 142 -3.62 -15.50 9.59
CA VAL A 142 -4.83 -14.80 10.01
C VAL A 142 -4.54 -13.34 10.32
N GLU A 143 -3.44 -13.07 11.03
CA GLU A 143 -2.97 -11.70 11.29
C GLU A 143 -2.64 -10.98 9.98
N ALA A 144 -2.02 -11.65 9.01
CA ALA A 144 -1.74 -11.07 7.70
C ALA A 144 -3.00 -10.63 6.96
N ILE A 145 -4.08 -11.42 7.02
CA ILE A 145 -5.39 -11.03 6.49
C ILE A 145 -5.91 -9.78 7.20
N ILE A 146 -5.84 -9.74 8.53
CA ILE A 146 -6.31 -8.58 9.32
C ILE A 146 -5.51 -7.31 8.98
N ILE A 147 -4.18 -7.43 8.87
CA ILE A 147 -3.28 -6.34 8.48
C ILE A 147 -3.68 -5.80 7.10
N GLY A 148 -3.92 -6.70 6.14
CA GLY A 148 -4.40 -6.35 4.80
C GLY A 148 -5.78 -5.68 4.80
N ILE A 149 -6.73 -6.17 5.62
CA ILE A 149 -8.06 -5.57 5.80
C ILE A 149 -7.93 -4.11 6.26
N VAL A 150 -7.13 -3.87 7.30
CA VAL A 150 -6.94 -2.52 7.85
C VAL A 150 -6.24 -1.64 6.83
N GLY A 151 -5.20 -2.12 6.15
CA GLY A 151 -4.53 -1.41 5.06
C GLY A 151 -5.50 -0.99 3.94
N GLY A 152 -6.37 -1.91 3.50
CA GLY A 152 -7.38 -1.64 2.46
C GLY A 152 -8.43 -0.60 2.86
N ILE A 153 -8.76 -0.48 4.15
CA ILE A 153 -9.65 0.58 4.67
C ILE A 153 -8.89 1.90 4.78
N LEU A 154 -7.69 1.87 5.35
CA LEU A 154 -6.85 3.05 5.58
C LEU A 154 -6.50 3.77 4.28
N VAL A 155 -6.20 3.03 3.21
CA VAL A 155 -5.92 3.67 1.92
C VAL A 155 -7.13 4.43 1.38
N GLY A 156 -8.34 3.89 1.54
CA GLY A 156 -9.58 4.57 1.15
C GLY A 156 -9.83 5.84 1.97
N LEU A 157 -9.63 5.76 3.29
CA LEU A 157 -9.70 6.92 4.18
C LEU A 157 -8.63 7.97 3.84
N GLY A 158 -7.42 7.55 3.53
CA GLY A 158 -6.31 8.43 3.16
C GLY A 158 -6.57 9.18 1.86
N ILE A 159 -7.12 8.50 0.84
CA ILE A 159 -7.55 9.14 -0.42
C ILE A 159 -8.61 10.21 -0.14
N ASP A 160 -9.65 9.86 0.63
CA ASP A 160 -10.73 10.79 0.98
C ASP A 160 -10.21 11.98 1.80
N MET A 161 -9.24 11.75 2.68
CA MET A 161 -8.61 12.77 3.51
C MET A 161 -7.80 13.77 2.69
N LEU A 162 -6.94 13.30 1.77
CA LEU A 162 -6.19 14.20 0.89
C LEU A 162 -7.14 15.03 0.03
N GLU A 163 -8.23 14.44 -0.45
CA GLU A 163 -9.22 15.16 -1.22
C GLU A 163 -9.95 16.23 -0.38
N ALA A 164 -10.24 15.96 0.89
CA ALA A 164 -10.82 16.94 1.81
C ALA A 164 -9.87 18.13 2.09
N PHE A 165 -8.55 17.86 2.17
CA PHE A 165 -7.53 18.89 2.33
C PHE A 165 -7.11 19.56 1.02
N LYS A 166 -7.76 19.22 -0.11
CA LYS A 166 -7.41 19.74 -1.44
C LYS A 166 -5.94 19.49 -1.82
N ILE A 167 -5.39 18.35 -1.36
CA ILE A 167 -4.07 17.86 -1.75
C ILE A 167 -4.26 16.91 -2.93
N ASP A 168 -3.59 17.19 -4.04
CA ASP A 168 -3.75 16.43 -5.29
C ASP A 168 -2.63 15.41 -5.48
N ASP A 169 -2.77 14.28 -4.79
CA ASP A 169 -1.97 13.09 -5.08
C ASP A 169 -2.61 12.31 -6.22
N THR A 170 -1.94 12.26 -7.37
CA THR A 170 -2.54 11.76 -8.61
C THR A 170 -2.76 10.25 -8.63
N VAL A 171 -1.98 9.51 -7.85
CA VAL A 171 -1.98 8.03 -7.84
C VAL A 171 -2.36 7.46 -6.48
N GLY A 172 -2.42 8.30 -5.44
CA GLY A 172 -2.58 7.85 -4.06
C GLY A 172 -1.27 7.31 -3.49
N ALA A 173 -0.14 7.89 -3.87
CA ALA A 173 1.19 7.50 -3.39
C ALA A 173 1.30 7.63 -1.87
N TRP A 174 0.89 8.76 -1.27
CA TRP A 174 0.95 8.93 0.18
C TRP A 174 -0.05 8.03 0.93
N PRO A 175 -1.33 7.89 0.53
CA PRO A 175 -2.23 6.94 1.17
C PRO A 175 -1.72 5.50 1.14
N VAL A 176 -1.19 5.03 0.00
CA VAL A 176 -0.68 3.65 -0.15
C VAL A 176 0.64 3.45 0.59
N HIS A 177 1.58 4.38 0.46
CA HIS A 177 2.95 4.15 0.95
C HIS A 177 3.24 4.85 2.29
N GLY A 178 2.75 6.08 2.47
CA GLY A 178 2.95 6.87 3.68
C GLY A 178 2.04 6.43 4.83
N LEU A 179 0.73 6.56 4.64
CA LEU A 179 -0.25 6.25 5.69
C LEU A 179 -0.27 4.76 6.04
N VAL A 180 -0.40 3.90 5.02
CA VAL A 180 -0.45 2.45 5.24
C VAL A 180 0.93 1.88 5.60
N GLY A 181 2.02 2.51 5.15
CA GLY A 181 3.36 2.15 5.60
C GLY A 181 3.60 2.44 7.08
N ILE A 182 2.97 3.46 7.67
CA ILE A 182 3.02 3.68 9.13
C ILE A 182 2.22 2.61 9.89
N TRP A 183 1.10 2.16 9.30
CA TRP A 183 0.24 1.16 9.92
C TRP A 183 0.91 -0.22 9.98
N GLY A 184 1.57 -0.61 8.90
CA GLY A 184 2.20 -1.93 8.75
C GLY A 184 3.53 -2.05 9.46
#